data_AF-A0A973KQS6-F1
#
_entry.id   AF-A0A973KQS6-F1
#
_cell.length_a   1.000
_cell.length_b   1.000
_cell.length_c   1.000
_cell.angle_alpha   90.00
_cell.angle_beta   90.00
_cell.angle_gamma   90.00
#
_symmetry.space_group_name_H-M   'P 1'
#
loop_
_entity.id
_entity.type
_entity.pdbx_description
1 polymer ?
#
loop_
_entity_poly.entity_id
_entity_poly.type
_entity_poly.pdbx_seq_one_letter_code
_entity_poly.pdbx_strand_id
1 'polypeptide(L)'
;MNNSVSNTARLLGASLRALLVLTLVTGVIYPLVVTGIAQALFNNKANGSEIKADGKVVGSSLIGQSYNLPLKKGQQTPEPD
;
A
#
# COMPACT_ATOMS: atom_id res chain seq x y z
N MET A 1 -35.75 10.43 -35.51
CA MET A 1 -35.21 10.58 -34.13
C MET A 1 -34.27 9.44 -33.71
N ASN A 2 -33.97 8.49 -34.60
CA ASN A 2 -33.36 7.19 -34.27
C ASN A 2 -31.83 7.25 -34.25
N ASN A 3 -31.25 8.23 -34.95
CA ASN A 3 -29.80 8.40 -35.07
C ASN A 3 -29.15 8.90 -33.77
N SER A 4 -29.87 9.72 -32.99
CA SER A 4 -29.35 10.29 -31.73
C SER A 4 -29.17 9.23 -30.64
N VAL A 5 -30.17 8.34 -30.48
CA VAL A 5 -30.12 7.26 -29.48
C VAL A 5 -29.01 6.25 -29.81
N SER A 6 -28.86 5.88 -31.08
CA SER A 6 -27.81 4.96 -31.53
C SER A 6 -26.39 5.54 -31.32
N ASN A 7 -26.20 6.83 -31.62
CA ASN A 7 -24.91 7.49 -31.40
C ASN A 7 -24.55 7.58 -29.90
N THR A 8 -25.50 7.95 -29.04
CA THR A 8 -25.29 8.01 -27.59
C THR A 8 -24.94 6.64 -27.01
N ALA A 9 -25.64 5.58 -27.44
CA ALA A 9 -25.34 4.21 -27.01
C ALA A 9 -23.90 3.78 -27.39
N ARG A 10 -23.45 4.12 -28.61
CA ARG A 10 -22.09 3.84 -29.06
C ARG A 10 -21.04 4.58 -28.23
N LEU A 11 -21.29 5.85 -27.91
CA LEU A 11 -20.40 6.67 -27.08
C LEU A 11 -20.29 6.13 -25.65
N LEU A 12 -21.41 5.80 -25.01
CA LEU A 12 -21.43 5.22 -23.66
C LEU A 12 -20.73 3.86 -23.61
N GLY A 13 -20.90 3.02 -24.64
CA GLY A 13 -20.18 1.76 -24.74
C GLY A 13 -18.66 1.96 -24.84
N ALA A 14 -18.21 2.97 -25.60
CA ALA A 14 -16.79 3.28 -25.74
C ALA A 14 -16.18 3.84 -24.44
N SER A 15 -16.87 4.78 -23.78
CA SER A 15 -16.39 5.38 -22.53
C SER A 15 -16.39 4.37 -21.37
N LEU A 16 -17.38 3.48 -21.29
CA LEU A 16 -17.39 2.40 -20.29
C LEU A 16 -16.21 1.44 -20.48
N ARG A 17 -15.89 1.05 -21.71
CA ARG A 17 -14.71 0.20 -21.99
C ARG A 17 -13.42 0.89 -21.57
N ALA A 18 -13.26 2.16 -21.93
CA ALA A 18 -12.08 2.94 -21.54
C ALA A 18 -11.95 3.02 -20.01
N LEU A 19 -13.06 3.29 -19.31
CA LEU A 19 -13.10 3.30 -17.85
C LEU A 19 -12.68 1.95 -17.26
N LEU A 20 -13.25 0.85 -17.74
CA LEU A 20 -12.93 -0.49 -17.22
C LEU A 20 -11.47 -0.87 -17.48
N VAL A 21 -10.95 -0.58 -18.67
CA VAL A 21 -9.53 -0.82 -18.99
C VAL A 21 -8.63 0.00 -18.08
N LEU A 22 -8.91 1.30 -17.92
CA LEU A 22 -8.08 2.15 -17.07
C LEU A 22 -8.13 1.71 -15.61
N THR A 23 -9.32 1.39 -15.09
CA THR A 23 -9.49 0.86 -13.73
C THR A 23 -8.72 -0.44 -13.52
N LEU A 24 -8.72 -1.35 -14.50
CA LEU A 24 -7.94 -2.58 -14.40
C LEU A 24 -6.43 -2.28 -14.41
N VAL A 25 -5.99 -1.39 -15.29
CA VAL A 25 -4.57 -1.03 -15.39
C VAL A 25 -4.08 -0.36 -14.11
N THR A 26 -4.78 0.65 -13.61
CA THR A 26 -4.32 1.45 -12.47
C THR A 26 -4.68 0.85 -11.12
N GLY A 27 -5.81 0.14 -11.02
CA GLY A 27 -6.32 -0.44 -9.79
C GLY A 27 -5.84 -1.86 -9.53
N VAL A 28 -5.40 -2.59 -10.57
CA VAL A 28 -4.97 -4.00 -10.43
C VAL A 28 -3.56 -4.19 -10.95
N ILE A 29 -3.32 -3.92 -12.23
CA ILE A 29 -2.02 -4.25 -12.85
C ILE A 29 -0.90 -3.45 -12.19
N TYR A 30 -1.06 -2.13 -12.08
CA TYR A 30 -0.07 -1.25 -11.47
C TYR A 30 0.29 -1.64 -10.02
N PRO A 31 -0.65 -1.74 -9.07
CA PRO A 31 -0.31 -2.09 -7.69
C PRO A 31 0.29 -3.49 -7.58
N LEU A 32 -0.14 -4.46 -8.38
CA LEU A 32 0.46 -5.81 -8.37
C LEU A 32 1.91 -5.79 -8.89
N VAL A 33 2.19 -5.05 -9.96
CA VAL A 33 3.55 -4.90 -10.49
C VAL A 33 4.45 -4.22 -9.46
N VAL A 34 4.03 -3.09 -8.90
CA VAL A 34 4.82 -2.35 -7.91
C VAL A 34 5.04 -3.19 -6.65
N THR A 35 3.99 -3.84 -6.14
CA THR A 35 4.08 -4.71 -4.96
C THR A 35 4.99 -5.90 -5.25
N GLY A 36 4.86 -6.54 -6.42
CA GLY A 36 5.69 -7.67 -6.82
C GLY A 36 7.17 -7.31 -6.87
N ILE A 37 7.51 -6.17 -7.50
CA ILE A 37 8.89 -5.66 -7.56
C ILE A 37 9.39 -5.31 -6.14
N ALA A 38 8.58 -4.63 -5.34
CA ALA A 38 8.94 -4.28 -3.96
C ALA A 38 9.19 -5.52 -3.10
N GLN A 39 8.37 -6.56 -3.23
CA GLN A 39 8.56 -7.81 -2.50
C GLN A 39 9.78 -8.60 -2.98
N ALA A 40 10.10 -8.56 -4.28
CA ALA A 40 11.24 -9.27 -4.85
C ALA A 40 12.58 -8.61 -4.47
N LEU A 41 12.66 -7.28 -4.51
CA LEU A 41 13.92 -6.54 -4.32
C LEU A 41 14.09 -5.99 -2.89
N PHE A 42 12.98 -5.66 -2.22
CA PHE A 42 12.98 -4.91 -0.96
C PHE A 42 12.06 -5.54 0.09
N ASN A 43 12.02 -6.86 0.18
CA ASN A 43 11.08 -7.62 1.01
C ASN A 43 10.93 -7.09 2.45
N ASN A 44 12.04 -6.81 3.14
CA ASN A 44 12.01 -6.28 4.51
C ASN A 44 11.29 -4.92 4.59
N LYS A 45 11.57 -4.00 3.66
CA LYS A 45 10.94 -2.67 3.62
C LYS A 45 9.48 -2.75 3.14
N ALA A 46 9.21 -3.58 2.14
CA ALA A 46 7.86 -3.80 1.59
C ALA A 46 6.90 -4.37 2.65
N ASN A 47 7.42 -5.16 3.59
CA ASN A 47 6.67 -5.70 4.72
C ASN A 47 6.73 -4.80 5.97
N GLY A 48 7.09 -3.52 5.83
CA GLY A 48 6.99 -2.53 6.92
C GLY A 48 8.21 -2.42 7.83
N SER A 49 9.36 -2.99 7.45
CA SER A 49 10.61 -2.96 8.22
C SER A 49 10.46 -3.43 9.67
N GLU A 50 9.81 -4.59 9.84
CA GLU A 50 9.49 -5.17 11.14
C GLU A 50 10.74 -5.45 12.00
N ILE A 51 10.62 -5.17 13.30
CA ILE A 51 11.58 -5.56 14.33
C ILE A 51 10.99 -6.69 15.16
N LYS A 52 11.78 -7.76 15.36
CA LYS A 52 11.37 -8.97 16.08
C LYS A 52 12.23 -9.16 17.33
N ALA A 53 11.59 -9.45 18.46
CA ALA A 53 12.23 -9.86 19.71
C ALA A 53 11.56 -11.16 20.18
N ASP A 54 12.35 -12.14 20.60
CA ASP A 54 11.86 -13.46 21.05
C ASP A 54 10.89 -14.13 20.06
N GLY A 55 11.14 -13.97 18.75
CA GLY A 55 10.32 -14.51 17.68
C GLY A 55 8.98 -13.78 17.44
N LYS A 56 8.66 -12.74 18.21
CA LYS A 56 7.46 -11.92 18.04
C LYS A 56 7.78 -10.57 17.41
N VAL A 57 6.89 -10.08 16.55
CA VAL A 57 6.98 -8.70 16.01
C VAL A 57 6.67 -7.73 17.15
N VAL A 58 7.62 -6.86 17.47
CA VAL A 58 7.51 -5.86 18.55
C VAL A 58 7.37 -4.44 18.03
N GLY A 59 7.61 -4.21 16.74
CA GLY A 59 7.49 -2.88 16.13
C GLY A 59 8.04 -2.83 14.71
N SER A 60 8.31 -1.61 14.25
CA SER A 60 8.94 -1.31 12.97
C SER A 60 10.11 -0.35 13.20
N SER A 61 11.18 -0.49 12.43
CA SER A 61 12.29 0.46 12.46
C SER A 61 11.91 1.87 11.98
N LEU A 62 10.72 2.04 11.41
CA LEU A 62 10.23 3.30 10.84
C LEU A 62 9.15 3.96 11.71
N ILE A 63 8.70 3.30 12.78
CA ILE A 63 7.61 3.79 13.64
C ILE A 63 8.11 3.93 15.07
N GLY A 64 8.12 5.16 15.58
CA GLY A 64 8.38 5.45 16.99
C GLY A 64 7.24 4.97 17.90
N GLN A 65 7.57 4.51 19.10
CA GLN A 65 6.61 4.10 20.12
C GLN A 65 6.71 4.99 21.36
N SER A 66 5.58 5.18 22.04
CA SER A 66 5.57 5.88 23.33
C SER A 66 6.05 4.96 24.45
N TYR A 67 7.13 5.34 25.14
CA TYR A 67 7.70 4.58 26.26
C TYR A 67 7.16 5.10 27.59
N ASN A 68 5.91 4.75 27.90
CA ASN A 68 5.24 5.17 29.14
C ASN A 68 5.42 4.18 30.31
N LEU A 69 6.15 3.09 30.08
CA LEU A 69 6.43 2.08 31.09
C LEU A 69 7.56 2.57 32.02
N PRO A 70 7.52 2.25 33.32
CA PRO A 70 8.59 2.59 34.23
C PRO A 70 9.91 1.93 33.79
N LEU A 71 10.98 2.72 33.76
CA LEU A 71 12.31 2.28 33.35
C LEU A 71 12.81 1.18 34.29
N LYS A 72 13.28 0.06 33.73
CA LYS A 72 14.05 -0.93 34.50
C LYS A 72 15.38 -0.31 34.90
N LYS A 73 15.94 -0.72 36.05
CA LYS A 73 17.19 -0.18 36.60
C LYS A 73 18.32 -0.24 35.55
N GLY A 74 18.82 0.92 35.14
CA GLY A 74 19.89 1.06 34.13
C GLY A 74 19.41 1.22 32.67
N GLN A 75 18.11 1.33 32.41
CA GLN A 75 17.57 1.67 31.09
C GLN A 75 17.22 3.17 31.04
N GLN A 76 17.54 3.82 29.93
CA GLN A 76 17.13 5.20 29.65
C GLN A 76 16.10 5.17 28.51
N THR A 77 15.15 6.11 28.53
CA THR A 77 14.27 6.33 27.39
C THR A 77 15.12 6.69 26.18
N PRO A 78 14.86 6.11 24.98
CA PRO A 78 15.52 6.55 23.76
C PRO A 78 15.31 8.06 23.58
N GLU A 79 16.36 8.79 23.21
CA GLU A 79 16.22 10.19 22.84
C GLU A 79 15.30 10.30 21.61
N PRO A 80 14.41 11.30 21.56
CA PRO A 80 13.68 11.59 20.33
C PRO A 80 14.68 11.98 19.24
N ASP A 81 14.54 11.35 18.08
CA ASP A 81 15.31 11.62 16.87
C ASP A 81 14.92 12.94 16.18
#